data_AF-A0A2E9A992-F1
#
_entry.id   AF-A0A2E9A992-F1
#
_cell.length_a   1.000
_cell.length_b   1.000
_cell.length_c   1.000
_cell.angle_alpha   90.00
_cell.angle_beta   90.00
_cell.angle_gamma   90.00
#
_symmetry.space_group_name_H-M   'P 1'
#
loop_
_entity.id
_entity.type
_entity.pdbx_description
1 polymer ?
#
loop_
_entity_poly.entity_id
_entity_poly.type
_entity_poly.pdbx_seq_one_letter_code
_entity_poly.pdbx_strand_id
1 'polypeptide(L)'
;MLSGEVALAGWLLVAIWVGLVAAIHSPMGHGLPSLTQWDLRLRFAVVIGLLGASVYGLTLGLPRWIALKIAVFAVLVACGIAVRFALKPFAIAYASMVSEGPSDAGNAAMITHMGVVRRYVWVIWIGLFVNAALGLHVITL
;
A
#
# COMPACT_ATOMS: atom_id res chain seq x y z
N MET A 1 26.41 6.27 -7.89
CA MET A 1 26.10 5.25 -6.86
C MET A 1 25.59 5.97 -5.62
N LEU A 2 24.52 5.50 -4.98
CA LEU A 2 24.05 6.08 -3.71
C LEU A 2 25.16 5.96 -2.66
N SER A 3 25.35 6.99 -1.83
CA SER A 3 26.33 6.90 -0.73
C SER A 3 25.92 5.80 0.24
N GLY A 4 26.91 5.15 0.88
CA GLY A 4 26.65 4.06 1.83
C GLY A 4 25.72 4.49 2.98
N GLU A 5 25.82 5.75 3.40
CA GLU A 5 24.97 6.36 4.42
C GLU A 5 23.49 6.43 3.99
N VAL A 6 23.22 6.84 2.74
CA VAL A 6 21.85 6.92 2.21
C VAL A 6 21.27 5.51 2.06
N ALA A 7 22.07 4.55 1.62
CA ALA A 7 21.64 3.15 1.55
C ALA A 7 21.32 2.59 2.95
N LEU A 8 22.17 2.84 3.94
CA LEU A 8 21.96 2.42 5.33
C LEU A 8 20.70 3.04 5.92
N ALA A 9 20.51 4.35 5.74
CA ALA A 9 19.31 5.06 6.20
C ALA A 9 18.04 4.47 5.56
N GLY A 10 18.08 4.16 4.27
CA GLY A 10 16.99 3.50 3.55
C GLY A 10 16.66 2.13 4.13
N TRP A 11 17.66 1.30 4.40
CA TRP A 11 17.47 -0.02 5.00
C TRP A 11 16.94 0.04 6.44
N LEU A 12 17.42 1.00 7.24
CA LEU A 12 16.90 1.24 8.59
C LEU A 12 15.43 1.64 8.55
N LEU A 13 15.04 2.53 7.63
CA LEU A 13 13.65 2.91 7.44
C LEU A 13 12.78 1.69 7.08
N VAL A 14 13.26 0.84 6.17
CA VAL A 14 12.57 -0.42 5.81
C VAL A 14 12.44 -1.34 7.02
N ALA A 15 13.51 -1.54 7.79
CA ALA A 15 13.49 -2.40 8.97
C ALA A 15 12.51 -1.90 10.04
N ILE A 16 12.49 -0.59 10.29
CA ILE A 16 11.52 0.05 11.20
C ILE A 16 10.09 -0.18 10.72
N TRP A 17 9.83 0.01 9.43
CA TRP A 17 8.49 -0.21 8.88
C TRP A 17 8.08 -1.68 8.99
N VAL A 18 8.93 -2.62 8.60
CA VAL A 18 8.64 -4.07 8.75
C VAL A 18 8.38 -4.42 10.21
N GLY A 19 9.19 -3.89 11.14
CA GLY A 19 8.96 -4.05 12.58
C GLY A 19 7.61 -3.52 13.03
N LEU A 20 7.18 -2.34 12.57
CA LEU A 20 5.86 -1.77 12.85
C LEU A 20 4.74 -2.68 12.33
N VAL A 21 4.86 -3.21 11.11
CA VAL A 21 3.87 -4.10 10.51
C VAL A 21 3.78 -5.42 11.27
N ALA A 22 4.92 -5.99 11.65
CA ALA A 22 4.98 -7.21 12.45
C ALA A 22 4.36 -7.02 13.83
N ALA A 23 4.63 -5.88 14.48
CA ALA A 23 4.04 -5.53 15.78
C ALA A 23 2.51 -5.39 15.71
N ILE A 24 1.98 -4.81 14.62
CA ILE A 24 0.54 -4.65 14.42
C ILE A 24 -0.19 -6.00 14.23
N HIS A 25 0.44 -6.96 13.55
CA HIS A 25 -0.15 -8.29 13.31
C HIS A 25 0.22 -9.33 14.39
N SER A 26 0.98 -8.92 15.41
CA SER A 26 1.28 -9.73 16.59
C SER A 26 0.10 -9.71 17.57
N PRO A 27 -0.05 -10.72 18.45
CA PRO A 27 -1.02 -10.69 19.55
C PRO A 27 -0.97 -9.40 20.39
N MET A 28 0.22 -8.79 20.53
CA MET A 28 0.42 -7.51 21.22
C MET A 28 -0.28 -6.33 20.52
N GLY A 29 -0.43 -6.38 19.18
CA GLY A 29 -1.06 -5.33 18.38
C GLY A 29 -2.57 -5.23 18.60
N HIS A 30 -3.24 -6.33 18.97
CA HIS A 30 -4.68 -6.34 19.25
C HIS A 30 -5.07 -5.45 20.45
N GLY A 31 -4.13 -5.17 21.37
CA GLY A 31 -4.36 -4.30 22.52
C GLY A 31 -4.13 -2.80 22.27
N LEU A 32 -3.51 -2.41 21.14
CA LEU A 32 -3.14 -1.02 20.84
C LEU A 32 -3.79 -0.54 19.52
N PRO A 33 -5.09 -0.19 19.52
CA PRO A 33 -5.75 0.35 18.34
C PRO A 33 -5.09 1.62 17.80
N SER A 34 -4.40 2.39 18.66
CA SER A 34 -3.61 3.56 18.27
C SER A 34 -2.47 3.23 17.29
N LEU A 35 -1.82 2.07 17.43
CA LEU A 35 -0.70 1.66 16.57
C LEU A 35 -1.17 1.45 15.12
N THR A 36 -2.36 0.88 14.95
CA THR A 36 -2.98 0.68 13.63
C THR A 36 -3.38 1.98 12.94
N GLN A 37 -3.69 3.02 13.72
CA GLN A 37 -4.00 4.38 13.23
C GLN A 37 -2.72 5.12 12.85
N TRP A 38 -1.65 4.95 13.64
CA TRP A 38 -0.33 5.49 13.30
C TRP A 38 0.24 4.90 12.01
N ASP A 39 0.17 3.58 11.79
CA ASP A 39 0.54 2.97 10.50
C ASP A 39 -0.27 3.55 9.34
N LEU A 40 -1.57 3.78 9.53
CA LEU A 40 -2.39 4.38 8.48
C LEU A 40 -1.95 5.81 8.14
N ARG A 41 -1.70 6.64 9.16
CA ARG A 41 -1.19 8.02 8.99
C ARG A 41 0.19 8.02 8.31
N LEU A 42 1.07 7.10 8.71
CA LEU A 42 2.39 6.93 8.10
C LEU A 42 2.26 6.58 6.61
N ARG A 43 1.35 5.67 6.23
CA ARG A 43 1.10 5.34 4.82
C ARG A 43 0.65 6.55 4.03
N PHE A 44 -0.27 7.36 4.55
CA PHE A 44 -0.67 8.61 3.90
C PHE A 44 0.50 9.59 3.76
N ALA A 45 1.29 9.77 4.82
CA ALA A 45 2.48 10.62 4.79
C ALA A 45 3.48 10.16 3.73
N VAL A 46 3.68 8.85 3.58
CA VAL A 46 4.57 8.26 2.58
C VAL A 46 4.03 8.46 1.17
N VAL A 47 2.73 8.29 0.94
CA VAL A 47 2.12 8.57 -0.37
C VAL A 47 2.35 10.03 -0.77
N ILE A 48 2.02 10.97 0.13
CA ILE A 48 2.18 12.41 -0.12
C ILE A 48 3.66 12.75 -0.32
N GLY A 49 4.54 12.23 0.53
CA GLY A 49 5.98 12.45 0.45
C GLY A 49 6.59 11.93 -0.85
N LEU A 50 6.20 10.74 -1.30
CA LEU A 50 6.69 10.16 -2.56
C LEU A 50 6.17 10.92 -3.79
N LEU A 51 4.89 11.32 -3.81
CA LEU A 51 4.36 12.14 -4.90
C LEU A 51 5.05 13.51 -4.95
N GLY A 52 5.23 14.15 -3.80
CA GLY A 52 5.98 15.40 -3.68
C GLY A 52 7.43 15.24 -4.14
N ALA A 53 8.12 14.19 -3.70
CA ALA A 53 9.50 13.89 -4.10
C ALA A 53 9.61 13.59 -5.60
N SER A 54 8.62 12.91 -6.18
CA SER A 54 8.56 12.67 -7.62
C SER A 54 8.47 13.97 -8.41
N VAL A 55 7.55 14.86 -8.03
CA VAL A 55 7.35 16.15 -8.72
C VAL A 55 8.57 17.06 -8.51
N TYR A 56 9.04 17.19 -7.28
CA TYR A 56 10.20 18.00 -6.94
C TYR A 56 11.48 17.49 -7.62
N GLY A 57 11.67 16.17 -7.68
CA GLY A 57 12.79 15.54 -8.37
C GLY A 57 12.84 15.91 -9.85
N LEU A 58 11.69 15.99 -10.54
CA LEU A 58 11.63 16.45 -11.92
C LEU A 58 12.16 17.89 -12.08
N THR A 59 11.88 18.77 -11.12
CA THR A 59 12.40 20.16 -11.14
C THR A 59 13.92 20.24 -10.94
N LEU A 60 14.50 19.22 -10.31
CA LEU A 60 15.95 19.07 -10.10
C LEU A 60 16.65 18.29 -11.23
N GLY A 61 15.94 17.94 -12.31
CA GLY A 61 16.50 17.20 -13.43
C GLY A 61 16.60 15.68 -13.22
N LEU A 62 15.85 15.12 -12.26
CA LEU A 62 15.74 13.68 -12.09
C LEU A 62 15.24 13.03 -13.39
N PRO A 63 15.84 11.93 -13.87
CA PRO A 63 15.36 11.21 -15.04
C PRO A 63 13.88 10.84 -14.91
N ARG A 64 13.11 11.05 -15.99
CA ARG A 64 11.65 10.86 -15.99
C ARG A 64 11.23 9.46 -15.56
N TRP A 65 11.96 8.43 -16.00
CA TRP A 65 11.68 7.05 -15.61
C TRP A 65 11.80 6.83 -14.10
N ILE A 66 12.71 7.51 -13.40
CA ILE A 66 12.84 7.42 -11.93
C ILE A 66 11.67 8.13 -11.27
N ALA A 67 11.33 9.33 -11.70
CA ALA A 67 10.18 10.08 -11.17
C ALA A 67 8.90 9.25 -11.33
N LEU A 68 8.65 8.71 -12.53
CA LEU A 68 7.49 7.88 -12.80
C LEU A 68 7.50 6.61 -11.93
N LYS A 69 8.66 5.99 -11.72
CA LYS A 69 8.80 4.82 -10.85
C LYS A 69 8.41 5.11 -9.39
N ILE A 70 8.80 6.28 -8.88
CA ILE A 70 8.42 6.78 -7.55
C ILE A 70 6.91 7.04 -7.49
N ALA A 71 6.35 7.73 -8.49
CA ALA A 71 4.91 8.02 -8.55
C ALA A 71 4.06 6.75 -8.63
N VAL A 72 4.44 5.78 -9.46
CA VAL A 72 3.78 4.47 -9.54
C VAL A 72 3.82 3.79 -8.19
N PHE A 73 4.98 3.76 -7.52
CA PHE A 73 5.10 3.16 -6.19
C PHE A 73 4.18 3.84 -5.16
N ALA A 74 4.06 5.18 -5.18
CA ALA A 74 3.12 5.91 -4.33
C ALA A 74 1.66 5.49 -4.58
N VAL A 75 1.26 5.30 -5.84
CA VAL A 75 -0.06 4.77 -6.20
C VAL A 75 -0.27 3.36 -5.65
N LEU A 76 0.75 2.49 -5.69
CA LEU A 76 0.66 1.14 -5.12
C LEU A 76 0.43 1.16 -3.61
N VAL A 77 1.14 2.04 -2.88
CA VAL A 77 0.92 2.23 -1.44
C VAL A 77 -0.50 2.75 -1.17
N ALA A 78 -0.99 3.70 -1.98
CA ALA A 78 -2.36 4.22 -1.88
C ALA A 78 -3.42 3.12 -2.15
N CYS A 79 -3.17 2.20 -3.09
CA CYS A 79 -4.02 1.04 -3.30
C CYS A 79 -4.09 0.14 -2.06
N GLY A 80 -2.97 -0.06 -1.34
CA GLY A 80 -2.96 -0.79 -0.08
C GLY A 80 -3.85 -0.14 0.99
N ILE A 81 -3.87 1.20 1.05
CA ILE A 81 -4.81 1.95 1.91
C ILE A 81 -6.25 1.69 1.48
N ALA A 82 -6.55 1.79 0.18
CA ALA A 82 -7.89 1.57 -0.36
C ALA A 82 -8.40 0.14 -0.09
N VAL A 83 -7.54 -0.88 -0.24
CA VAL A 83 -7.85 -2.27 0.11
C VAL A 83 -8.23 -2.40 1.58
N ARG A 84 -7.49 -1.74 2.49
CA ARG A 84 -7.80 -1.77 3.93
C ARG A 84 -9.20 -1.22 4.23
N PHE A 85 -9.64 -0.18 3.53
CA PHE A 85 -10.99 0.36 3.68
C PHE A 85 -12.05 -0.51 3.00
N ALA A 86 -11.76 -1.03 1.80
CA ALA A 86 -12.66 -1.89 1.04
C ALA A 86 -12.90 -3.25 1.73
N LEU A 87 -11.95 -3.76 2.52
CA LEU A 87 -12.09 -4.98 3.30
C LEU A 87 -12.97 -4.83 4.56
N LYS A 88 -13.13 -3.63 5.12
CA LYS A 88 -13.95 -3.42 6.32
C LYS A 88 -15.40 -3.91 6.17
N PRO A 89 -16.17 -3.47 5.14
CA PRO A 89 -17.56 -3.93 5.00
C PRO A 89 -17.65 -5.43 4.66
N PHE A 90 -16.66 -5.99 3.97
CA PHE A 90 -16.55 -7.43 3.79
C PHE A 90 -16.42 -8.16 5.14
N ALA A 91 -15.52 -7.68 6.02
CA ALA A 91 -15.31 -8.29 7.33
C ALA A 91 -16.57 -8.23 8.22
N ILE A 92 -17.34 -7.13 8.13
CA ILE A 92 -18.62 -7.00 8.84
C ILE A 92 -19.64 -8.03 8.31
N ALA A 93 -19.81 -8.13 6.98
CA ALA A 93 -20.73 -9.10 6.39
C ALA A 93 -20.32 -10.55 6.68
N TYR A 94 -19.02 -10.84 6.66
CA TYR A 94 -18.48 -12.14 7.04
C TYR A 94 -18.75 -12.48 8.51
N ALA A 95 -18.56 -11.53 9.42
CA ALA A 95 -18.84 -11.73 10.84
C ALA A 95 -20.32 -12.05 11.09
N SER A 96 -21.23 -11.32 10.44
CA SER A 96 -22.68 -11.60 10.50
C SER A 96 -23.01 -12.99 9.96
N MET A 97 -22.42 -13.40 8.83
CA MET A 97 -22.60 -14.76 8.29
C MET A 97 -22.14 -15.85 9.27
N VAL A 98 -21.02 -15.63 9.98
CA VAL A 98 -20.52 -16.56 10.99
C VAL A 98 -21.47 -16.64 12.21
N SER A 99 -22.07 -15.53 12.63
CA SER A 99 -22.93 -15.48 13.82
C SER A 99 -24.38 -15.86 13.57
N GLU A 100 -24.95 -15.44 12.44
CA GLU A 100 -26.39 -15.53 12.14
C GLU A 100 -26.69 -16.59 11.07
N GLY A 101 -25.65 -17.12 10.41
CA GLY A 101 -25.77 -18.04 9.29
C GLY A 101 -25.85 -17.33 7.93
N PRO A 102 -25.86 -18.12 6.83
CA PRO A 102 -25.87 -17.58 5.48
C PRO A 102 -27.19 -16.91 5.13
N SER A 103 -27.11 -15.77 4.45
CA SER A 103 -28.25 -15.06 3.85
C SER A 103 -27.90 -14.56 2.45
N ASP A 104 -28.90 -14.43 1.58
CA ASP A 104 -28.69 -13.93 0.21
C ASP A 104 -28.13 -12.51 0.21
N ALA A 105 -28.64 -11.66 1.10
CA ALA A 105 -28.16 -10.28 1.27
C ALA A 105 -26.70 -10.24 1.75
N GLY A 106 -26.34 -11.06 2.74
CA GLY A 106 -24.96 -11.15 3.24
C GLY A 106 -23.98 -11.68 2.18
N ASN A 107 -24.37 -12.72 1.46
CA ASN A 107 -23.59 -13.30 0.37
C ASN A 107 -23.35 -12.29 -0.76
N ALA A 108 -24.39 -11.56 -1.18
CA ALA A 108 -24.28 -10.54 -2.20
C ALA A 108 -23.36 -9.37 -1.77
N ALA A 109 -23.44 -8.95 -0.50
CA ALA A 109 -22.56 -7.94 0.06
C ALA A 109 -21.09 -8.41 0.07
N MET A 110 -20.84 -9.64 0.52
CA MET A 110 -19.50 -10.24 0.51
C MET A 110 -18.89 -10.30 -0.89
N ILE A 111 -19.64 -10.78 -1.89
CA ILE A 111 -19.21 -10.83 -3.30
C ILE A 111 -18.88 -9.43 -3.81
N THR A 112 -19.75 -8.46 -3.53
CA THR A 112 -19.59 -7.08 -3.97
C THR A 112 -18.30 -6.47 -3.42
N HIS A 113 -18.09 -6.53 -2.10
CA HIS A 113 -16.91 -5.96 -1.45
C HIS A 113 -15.62 -6.67 -1.84
N MET A 114 -15.66 -8.00 -2.00
CA MET A 114 -14.53 -8.77 -2.52
C MET A 114 -14.19 -8.36 -3.97
N GLY A 115 -15.20 -8.08 -4.79
CA GLY A 115 -15.02 -7.54 -6.14
C GLY A 115 -14.30 -6.19 -6.14
N VAL A 116 -14.60 -5.30 -5.19
CA VAL A 116 -13.89 -4.01 -5.03
C VAL A 116 -12.42 -4.24 -4.70
N VAL A 117 -12.13 -5.07 -3.71
CA VAL A 117 -10.76 -5.39 -3.29
C VAL A 117 -9.94 -5.95 -4.45
N ARG A 118 -10.52 -6.88 -5.22
CA ARG A 118 -9.87 -7.49 -6.38
C ARG A 118 -9.44 -6.47 -7.43
N ARG A 119 -10.25 -5.42 -7.67
CA ARG A 119 -9.88 -4.35 -8.62
C ARG A 119 -8.60 -3.64 -8.19
N TYR A 120 -8.46 -3.29 -6.90
CA TYR A 120 -7.23 -2.68 -6.40
C TYR A 120 -6.03 -3.63 -6.46
N VAL A 121 -6.23 -4.93 -6.21
CA VAL A 121 -5.17 -5.94 -6.36
C VAL A 121 -4.67 -6.02 -7.80
N TRP A 122 -5.56 -5.96 -8.79
CA TRP A 122 -5.15 -5.89 -10.20
C TRP A 122 -4.33 -4.64 -10.51
N VAL A 123 -4.73 -3.48 -9.99
CA VAL A 123 -3.94 -2.24 -10.13
C VAL A 123 -2.56 -2.40 -9.49
N ILE A 124 -2.47 -3.06 -8.33
CA ILE A 124 -1.19 -3.35 -7.68
C ILE A 124 -0.30 -4.20 -8.58
N TRP A 125 -0.82 -5.32 -9.12
CA TRP A 125 -0.05 -6.18 -10.01
C TRP A 125 0.44 -5.47 -11.26
N ILE A 126 -0.45 -4.76 -11.95
CA ILE A 126 -0.09 -3.97 -13.14
C ILE A 126 0.97 -2.94 -12.79
N GLY A 127 0.79 -2.20 -11.69
CA GLY A 127 1.76 -1.21 -11.25
C GLY A 127 3.11 -1.80 -10.90
N LEU A 128 3.18 -3.00 -10.30
CA LEU A 128 4.44 -3.71 -10.05
C LEU A 128 5.17 -4.05 -11.37
N PHE A 129 4.45 -4.56 -12.37
CA PHE A 129 5.04 -4.83 -13.68
C PHE A 129 5.53 -3.55 -14.37
N VAL A 130 4.76 -2.47 -14.31
CA VAL A 130 5.19 -1.15 -14.84
C VAL A 130 6.45 -0.67 -14.11
N ASN A 131 6.49 -0.78 -12.78
CA ASN A 131 7.63 -0.37 -11.97
C ASN A 131 8.91 -1.18 -12.32
N ALA A 132 8.75 -2.50 -12.54
CA ALA A 132 9.82 -3.38 -13.00
C ALA A 132 10.28 -3.03 -14.42
N ALA A 133 9.35 -2.84 -15.36
CA ALA A 133 9.65 -2.48 -16.76
C ALA A 133 10.40 -1.15 -16.86
N LEU A 134 10.03 -0.15 -16.06
CA LEU A 134 10.76 1.13 -15.94
C LEU A 134 12.17 0.92 -15.38
N GLY A 135 12.33 0.03 -14.38
CA GLY A 135 13.62 -0.28 -13.78
C GLY A 135 14.59 -1.04 -14.69
N LEU A 136 14.05 -1.93 -15.52
CA LEU A 136 14.81 -2.70 -16.49
C LEU A 136 15.00 -1.96 -17.82
N HIS A 137 14.52 -0.71 -17.92
CA HIS A 137 14.54 0.09 -19.14
C HIS A 137 13.87 -0.59 -20.35
N VAL A 138 12.92 -1.49 -20.10
CA VAL A 138 12.06 -2.09 -21.16
C VAL A 138 11.17 -1.01 -21.78
N ILE A 139 10.78 -0.01 -20.97
CA ILE A 139 10.10 1.20 -21.40
C ILE A 139 11.09 2.36 -21.28
N THR A 140 11.38 3.05 -22.38
CA THR A 140 12.25 4.22 -22.44
C THR A 140 11.41 5.49 -22.57
N LEU A 141 11.45 6.36 -21.56
CA LEU A 141 10.68 7.62 -21.44
C LEU A 141 11.59 8.77 -20.99
#